data_AF-A0A428WIC8-F1
#
_entry.id   AF-A0A428WIC8-F1
#
_cell.length_a   1.000
_cell.length_b   1.000
_cell.length_c   1.000
_cell.angle_alpha   90.00
_cell.angle_beta   90.00
_cell.angle_gamma   90.00
#
_symmetry.space_group_name_H-M   'P 1'
#
loop_
_entity.id
_entity.type
_entity.pdbx_description
1 polymer ?
#
loop_
_entity_poly.entity_id
_entity_poly.type
_entity_poly.pdbx_seq_one_letter_code
_entity_poly.pdbx_strand_id
1 'polypeptide(L)' 'MGIEEKLPSGILLTSVEKLSNWARKSSFWGATFGLACCAIEMMAAGGPHYDLGRW' A
#
# COMPACT_ATOMS: atom_id res chain seq x y z
N MET A 1 3.06 -14.93 -2.81
CA MET A 1 4.27 -15.54 -3.39
C MET A 1 5.46 -14.84 -2.79
N GLY A 2 5.86 -15.31 -1.61
CA GLY A 2 6.93 -14.72 -0.80
C GLY A 2 8.29 -15.26 -1.20
N ILE A 3 9.30 -14.43 -1.01
CA ILE A 3 10.74 -14.69 -1.18
C ILE A 3 11.25 -15.74 -0.16
N GLU A 4 10.35 -16.17 0.73
CA GLU A 4 10.51 -17.09 1.85
C GLU A 4 10.84 -18.53 1.41
N GLU A 5 10.37 -18.96 0.24
CA GLU A 5 10.52 -20.36 -0.20
C GLU A 5 11.91 -20.67 -0.79
N LYS A 6 12.75 -19.63 -1.01
CA LYS A 6 14.06 -19.77 -1.70
C LYS A 6 15.31 -19.45 -0.86
N LEU A 7 15.23 -18.96 0.39
CA LEU A 7 16.44 -18.58 1.16
C LEU A 7 16.44 -19.05 2.63
N PRO A 8 17.58 -19.56 3.15
CA PRO A 8 17.74 -19.97 4.55
C PRO A 8 17.70 -18.78 5.52
N SER A 9 17.09 -18.99 6.68
CA SER A 9 16.60 -17.97 7.63
C SER A 9 17.69 -17.25 8.43
N GLY A 10 17.61 -15.91 8.47
CA GLY A 10 18.47 -15.03 9.28
C GLY A 10 17.91 -13.62 9.43
N ILE A 11 18.52 -12.79 10.31
CA ILE A 11 18.18 -11.37 10.60
C ILE A 11 18.15 -10.49 9.34
N LEU A 12 18.78 -10.94 8.26
CA LEU A 12 18.72 -10.33 6.93
C LEU A 12 17.33 -10.43 6.29
N LEU A 13 16.62 -11.54 6.46
CA LEU A 13 15.29 -11.73 5.88
C LEU A 13 14.26 -10.80 6.55
N THR A 14 14.34 -10.61 7.88
CA THR A 14 13.44 -9.68 8.59
C THR A 14 13.66 -8.23 8.16
N SER A 15 14.90 -7.85 7.83
CA SER A 15 15.23 -6.52 7.33
C SER A 15 14.73 -6.30 5.90
N VAL A 16 14.88 -7.30 5.02
CA VAL A 16 14.39 -7.26 3.64
C VAL A 16 12.87 -7.29 3.59
N GLU A 17 12.24 -8.12 4.42
CA GLU A 17 10.78 -8.13 4.58
C GLU A 17 10.27 -6.77 5.06
N LYS A 18 10.91 -6.19 6.08
CA LYS A 18 10.55 -4.86 6.58
C LYS A 18 10.65 -3.78 5.49
N LEU A 19 11.69 -3.83 4.66
CA LEU A 19 11.85 -2.92 3.53
C LEU A 19 10.77 -3.13 2.46
N SER A 20 10.50 -4.38 2.09
CA SER A 20 9.49 -4.69 1.07
C SER A 20 8.06 -4.34 1.50
N ASN A 21 7.73 -4.55 2.78
CA ASN A 21 6.45 -4.18 3.36
C ASN A 21 6.30 -2.66 3.49
N TRP A 22 7.39 -1.95 3.83
CA TRP A 22 7.40 -0.49 3.82
C TRP A 22 7.18 0.06 2.41
N ALA A 23 7.85 -0.48 1.40
CA ALA A 23 7.70 -0.06 0.01
C ALA A 23 6.25 -0.23 -0.48
N ARG A 24 5.60 -1.37 -0.20
CA ARG A 24 4.20 -1.60 -0.59
C ARG A 24 3.22 -0.69 0.15
N LYS A 25 3.48 -0.39 1.42
CA LYS A 25 2.62 0.48 2.23
C LYS A 25 2.72 1.95 1.81
N SER A 26 3.91 2.41 1.44
CA SER A 26 4.17 3.83 1.12
C SER A 26 3.79 4.23 -0.31
N SER A 27 3.40 3.29 -1.17
CA SER A 27 3.04 3.58 -2.55
C SER A 27 1.86 2.72 -3.01
N PHE A 28 0.81 2.66 -2.19
CA PHE A 28 -0.39 1.90 -2.50
C PHE A 28 -1.28 2.67 -3.47
N TRP A 29 -1.45 2.13 -4.69
CA TRP A 29 -2.36 2.70 -5.67
C TRP A 29 -3.73 2.07 -5.53
N GLY A 30 -4.63 2.78 -4.83
CA GLY A 30 -6.01 2.35 -4.63
C GLY A 30 -6.81 2.41 -5.93
N ALA A 31 -7.45 1.30 -6.30
CA ALA A 31 -8.40 1.28 -7.41
C ALA A 31 -9.78 1.74 -6.91
N THR A 32 -10.19 2.96 -7.25
CA THR A 32 -11.46 3.54 -6.82
C THR A 32 -12.61 3.13 -7.76
N PHE A 33 -13.44 2.18 -7.34
CA PHE A 33 -14.65 1.80 -8.07
C PHE A 33 -15.88 2.54 -7.52
N GLY A 34 -16.37 3.52 -8.29
CA GLY A 34 -17.49 4.37 -7.89
C GLY A 34 -18.86 3.77 -8.17
N LEU A 35 -19.22 2.68 -7.47
CA LEU A 35 -20.44 1.92 -7.72
C LEU A 35 -21.72 2.51 -7.08
N ALA A 36 -21.57 3.35 -6.04
CA ALA A 36 -22.66 3.92 -5.27
C ALA A 36 -22.27 5.29 -4.69
N CYS A 37 -23.08 5.81 -3.75
CA CYS A 37 -22.83 7.11 -3.10
C CYS A 37 -21.47 7.21 -2.38
N CYS A 38 -20.85 6.12 -1.91
CA CYS A 38 -19.50 6.19 -1.33
C CYS A 38 -18.42 6.64 -2.34
N ALA A 39 -18.74 6.66 -3.64
CA ALA A 39 -17.86 7.22 -4.67
C ALA A 39 -17.56 8.70 -4.45
N ILE A 40 -18.55 9.51 -4.01
CA ILE A 40 -18.34 10.95 -3.79
C ILE A 40 -17.44 11.20 -2.59
N GLU A 41 -17.52 10.35 -1.57
CA GLU A 41 -16.64 10.41 -0.40
C GLU A 41 -15.21 10.03 -0.77
N MET A 42 -15.02 9.00 -1.61
CA MET A 42 -13.69 8.64 -2.11
C MET A 42 -13.07 9.71 -3.02
N MET A 43 -13.87 10.39 -3.86
CA MET A 43 -13.38 11.51 -4.68
C MET A 43 -12.98 12.71 -3.82
N ALA A 44 -13.74 13.01 -2.76
CA ALA A 44 -13.39 14.06 -1.81
C ALA A 44 -12.10 13.73 -1.03
N ALA A 45 -11.93 12.46 -0.62
CA ALA A 45 -10.71 11.99 0.03
C ALA A 45 -9.47 12.09 -0.88
N GLY A 46 -9.64 11.90 -2.19
CA GLY A 46 -8.59 12.11 -3.19
C GLY A 46 -8.35 13.58 -3.56
N GLY A 47 -9.23 14.49 -3.14
CA GLY A 47 -9.12 15.92 -3.40
C GLY A 47 -8.09 16.63 -2.51
N PRO A 48 -7.79 17.92 -2.77
CA PRO A 48 -6.73 18.66 -2.09
C PRO A 48 -6.93 18.83 -0.58
N HIS A 49 -8.16 18.68 -0.10
CA HIS A 49 -8.46 18.79 1.33
C HIS A 49 -7.92 17.61 2.15
N TYR A 50 -7.89 16.41 1.57
CA TYR A 50 -7.51 15.18 2.26
C TYR A 50 -6.33 14.44 1.62
N ASP A 51 -6.01 14.75 0.35
CA ASP A 51 -4.85 14.32 -0.44
C ASP A 51 -4.33 12.93 -0.08
N LEU A 52 -5.04 11.90 -0.54
CA LEU A 52 -4.62 10.50 -0.39
C LEU A 52 -3.22 10.22 -0.97
N GLY A 53 -2.68 11.07 -1.85
CA GLY A 53 -1.34 10.93 -2.43
C GLY A 53 -0.18 11.39 -1.54
N ARG A 54 -0.48 11.95 -0.36
CA ARG A 54 0.54 12.43 0.59
C ARG A 54 1.28 11.31 1.33
N TRP A 55 0.72 10.11 1.38
CA TRP A 55 1.12 9.02 2.28
C TRP A 55 1.51 7.75 1.50
#